data_AF-A0A7S4FGT8-F1
#
_entry.id   AF-A0A7S4FGT8-F1
#
_cell.length_a   1.000
_cell.length_b   1.000
_cell.length_c   1.000
_cell.angle_alpha   90.00
_cell.angle_beta   90.00
_cell.angle_gamma   90.00
#
_symmetry.space_group_name_H-M   'P 1'
#
loop_
_entity.id
_entity.type
_entity.pdbx_description
1 polymer ?
#
loop_
_entity_poly.entity_id
_entity_poly.type
_entity_poly.pdbx_seq_one_letter_code
_entity_poly.pdbx_strand_id
1 'polypeptide(L)'
;NVFSCGHIVPKESLLAICLDAGPTGAQFDFTFRRRQSPAVIEELGRLVVNLMNVVPDGVVLFFPSYQYEGQVYRKWQSDGIIARIERKKRFFRESKEGALAGS
;
A
#
# COMPACT_ATOMS: atom_id res chain seq x y z
N ASN A 1 1.22 26.62 28.48
CA ASN A 1 -0.07 25.90 28.41
C ASN A 1 -0.11 25.04 27.15
N VAL A 2 0.32 23.78 27.25
CA VAL A 2 0.13 22.79 26.20
C VAL A 2 -1.11 21.99 26.59
N PHE A 3 -2.17 22.12 25.80
CA PHE A 3 -3.36 21.29 25.94
C PHE A 3 -2.99 19.86 25.50
N SER A 4 -2.76 18.96 26.45
CA SER A 4 -2.82 17.52 26.18
C SER A 4 -4.26 17.06 26.40
N CYS A 5 -5.09 17.15 25.36
CA CYS A 5 -6.27 16.28 25.33
C CYS A 5 -5.78 14.83 25.40
N GLY A 6 -6.30 14.06 26.35
CA GLY A 6 -5.92 12.65 26.54
C GLY A 6 -6.01 11.90 25.22
N HIS A 7 -4.88 11.35 24.78
CA HIS A 7 -4.81 10.54 23.57
C HIS A 7 -5.72 9.32 23.76
N ILE A 8 -6.81 9.26 23.00
CA ILE A 8 -7.76 8.13 22.97
C ILE A 8 -7.07 6.84 22.50
N VAL A 9 -5.93 6.98 21.80
CA VAL A 9 -5.13 5.87 21.29
C VAL A 9 -3.82 5.78 22.09
N PRO A 10 -3.57 4.66 22.80
CA PRO A 10 -2.28 4.40 23.45
C PRO A 10 -1.12 4.48 22.45
N LYS A 11 0.06 4.93 22.87
CA LYS A 11 1.23 5.03 21.99
C LYS A 11 1.63 3.65 21.45
N GLU A 12 1.39 2.62 22.23
CA GLU A 12 1.66 1.21 21.93
C GLU A 12 0.75 0.68 20.81
N SER A 13 -0.37 1.37 20.53
CA SER A 13 -1.31 1.03 19.47
C SER A 13 -0.95 1.64 18.11
N LEU A 14 0.13 2.44 18.02
CA LEU A 14 0.58 3.10 16.80
C LEU A 14 2.06 2.85 16.53
N LEU A 15 2.37 2.34 15.34
CA LEU A 15 3.74 2.18 14.86
C LEU A 15 3.86 2.84 13.48
N ALA A 16 4.72 3.85 13.39
CA ALA A 16 5.03 4.53 12.14
C ALA A 16 6.42 4.11 11.65
N ILE A 17 6.51 3.67 10.40
CA ILE A 17 7.76 3.19 9.78
C ILE A 17 7.91 3.84 8.41
N CYS A 18 9.10 4.38 8.14
CA CYS A 18 9.50 4.82 6.81
C CYS A 18 10.45 3.77 6.22
N LEU A 19 10.15 3.30 5.01
CA LEU A 19 10.96 2.33 4.30
C LEU A 19 11.59 2.99 3.07
N ASP A 20 12.90 2.92 2.97
CA ASP A 20 13.70 3.45 1.86
C ASP A 20 14.04 2.38 0.82
N ALA A 21 14.09 1.11 1.22
CA ALA A 21 14.35 -0.02 0.34
C ALA A 21 13.32 -1.15 0.51
N GLY A 22 13.14 -1.92 -0.56
CA GLY A 22 12.29 -3.09 -0.57
C GLY A 22 13.01 -4.39 -0.17
N PRO A 23 12.27 -5.52 -0.17
CA PRO A 23 12.79 -6.82 0.29
C PRO A 23 14.04 -7.34 -0.43
N THR A 24 14.32 -6.87 -1.65
CA THR A 24 15.53 -7.23 -2.40
C THR A 24 16.69 -6.26 -2.21
N GLY A 25 16.50 -5.22 -1.40
CA GLY A 25 17.44 -4.11 -1.22
C GLY A 25 17.33 -3.03 -2.31
N ALA A 26 16.41 -3.18 -3.25
CA ALA A 26 16.15 -2.15 -4.25
C ALA A 26 15.55 -0.89 -3.60
N GLN A 27 16.11 0.27 -3.91
CA GLN A 27 15.68 1.55 -3.36
C GLN A 27 14.30 1.94 -3.90
N PHE A 28 13.42 2.35 -3.00
CA PHE A 28 12.13 2.93 -3.35
C PHE A 28 12.31 4.37 -3.79
N ASP A 29 12.09 4.62 -5.09
CA ASP A 29 11.97 5.97 -5.63
C ASP A 29 10.58 6.16 -6.26
N PHE A 30 9.73 6.87 -5.51
CA PHE A 30 8.39 7.26 -5.92
C PHE A 30 8.30 8.68 -6.49
N THR A 31 9.43 9.29 -6.89
CA THR A 31 9.42 10.53 -7.66
C THR A 31 8.63 10.35 -8.96
N PHE A 32 8.08 11.44 -9.49
CA PHE A 32 7.22 11.39 -10.69
C PHE A 32 7.85 10.62 -11.86
N ARG A 33 9.18 10.74 -12.02
CA ARG A 33 9.94 10.10 -13.10
C ARG A 33 10.13 8.59 -12.89
N ARG A 34 10.33 8.14 -11.64
CA ARG A 34 10.71 6.74 -11.34
C ARG A 34 9.57 5.88 -10.82
N ARG A 35 8.49 6.48 -10.30
CA ARG A 35 7.35 5.73 -9.74
C ARG A 35 6.67 4.77 -10.71
N GLN A 36 6.77 5.03 -12.02
CA GLN A 36 6.21 4.16 -13.07
C GLN A 36 7.18 3.06 -13.51
N SER A 37 8.40 3.03 -12.97
CA SER A 37 9.37 1.99 -13.25
C SER A 37 8.80 0.62 -12.86
N PRO A 38 8.81 -0.38 -13.77
CA PRO A 38 8.38 -1.74 -13.45
C PRO A 38 9.08 -2.32 -12.23
N ALA A 39 10.38 -2.02 -12.05
CA ALA A 39 11.16 -2.49 -10.92
C ALA A 39 10.65 -1.95 -9.58
N VAL A 40 10.30 -0.65 -9.51
CA VAL A 40 9.78 -0.03 -8.28
C VAL A 40 8.39 -0.60 -7.94
N ILE A 41 7.55 -0.78 -8.96
CA ILE A 41 6.19 -1.33 -8.79
C ILE A 41 6.24 -2.80 -8.34
N GLU A 42 7.12 -3.60 -8.94
CA GLU A 42 7.31 -5.01 -8.55
C GLU A 42 7.86 -5.11 -7.12
N GLU A 43 8.83 -4.28 -6.78
CA GLU A 43 9.43 -4.25 -5.44
C GLU A 43 8.40 -3.90 -4.36
N LEU A 44 7.52 -2.92 -4.65
CA LEU A 44 6.39 -2.60 -3.77
C LEU A 44 5.46 -3.80 -3.61
N GLY A 45 5.20 -4.54 -4.69
CA GLY A 45 4.40 -5.75 -4.64
C GLY A 45 5.00 -6.85 -3.76
N ARG A 46 6.32 -7.03 -3.79
CA ARG A 46 7.04 -7.96 -2.90
C ARG A 46 6.89 -7.55 -1.44
N LEU A 47 7.05 -6.25 -1.13
CA LEU A 47 6.83 -5.71 0.22
C LEU A 47 5.41 -6.02 0.70
N VAL A 48 4.40 -5.70 -0.11
CA VAL A 48 2.99 -5.91 0.26
C VAL A 48 2.68 -7.39 0.48
N VAL A 49 3.14 -8.29 -0.40
CA VAL A 49 2.95 -9.74 -0.19
C VAL A 49 3.58 -10.20 1.11
N ASN A 50 4.75 -9.69 1.48
CA ASN A 50 5.38 -10.01 2.76
C ASN A 50 4.53 -9.51 3.94
N LEU A 51 4.00 -8.29 3.87
CA LEU A 51 3.09 -7.74 4.88
C LEU A 51 1.84 -8.60 5.07
N MET A 52 1.27 -9.15 4.00
CA MET A 52 0.09 -10.03 4.09
C MET A 52 0.34 -11.28 4.94
N ASN A 53 1.60 -11.72 5.11
CA ASN A 53 1.91 -12.90 5.93
C ASN A 53 2.01 -12.58 7.43
N VAL A 54 2.29 -11.33 7.80
CA VAL A 54 2.58 -10.94 9.19
C VAL A 54 1.49 -10.09 9.82
N VAL A 55 0.73 -9.35 9.01
CA VAL A 55 -0.42 -8.59 9.51
C VAL A 55 -1.63 -9.55 9.63
N PRO A 56 -2.21 -9.74 10.82
CA PRO A 56 -3.26 -10.74 11.04
C PRO A 56 -4.56 -10.42 10.32
N ASP A 57 -5.05 -9.19 10.44
CA ASP A 57 -6.37 -8.80 9.93
C ASP A 57 -6.29 -8.25 8.51
N GLY A 58 -6.42 -6.94 8.34
CA GLY A 58 -6.48 -6.26 7.06
C GLY A 58 -5.34 -5.26 6.86
N VAL A 59 -5.13 -4.89 5.60
CA VAL A 59 -4.21 -3.82 5.21
C VAL A 59 -4.96 -2.91 4.24
N VAL A 60 -4.81 -1.60 4.43
CA VAL A 60 -5.33 -0.58 3.52
C VAL A 60 -4.15 0.09 2.83
N LEU A 61 -4.13 0.08 1.51
CA LEU A 61 -3.08 0.72 0.70
C LEU A 61 -3.63 1.99 0.06
N PHE A 62 -2.98 3.11 0.34
CA PHE A 62 -3.31 4.40 -0.27
C PHE A 62 -2.28 4.73 -1.35
N PHE A 63 -2.76 5.22 -2.49
CA PHE A 63 -1.94 5.68 -3.60
C PHE A 63 -2.19 7.17 -3.86
N PRO A 64 -1.18 7.91 -4.38
CA PRO A 64 -1.29 9.35 -4.62
C PRO A 64 -2.33 9.75 -5.69
N SER A 65 -2.81 8.81 -6.51
CA SER A 65 -3.95 9.02 -7.40
C SER A 65 -4.53 7.69 -7.91
N TYR A 66 -5.82 7.68 -8.28
CA TYR A 66 -6.45 6.52 -8.95
C TYR A 66 -5.79 6.13 -10.27
N GLN A 67 -5.20 7.09 -10.99
CA GLN A 67 -4.47 6.81 -12.21
C GLN A 67 -3.19 6.00 -11.91
N TYR A 68 -2.47 6.34 -10.84
CA TYR A 68 -1.28 5.60 -10.45
C TYR A 68 -1.62 4.25 -9.83
N GLU A 69 -2.61 4.20 -8.94
CA GLU A 69 -3.18 2.96 -8.40
C GLU A 69 -3.55 1.98 -9.53
N GLY A 70 -4.27 2.44 -10.55
CA GLY A 70 -4.66 1.59 -11.68
C GLY A 70 -3.50 1.14 -12.57
N GLN A 71 -2.35 1.82 -12.54
CA GLN A 71 -1.14 1.33 -13.19
C GLN A 71 -0.47 0.24 -12.36
N VAL A 72 -0.33 0.46 -11.06
CA VAL A 72 0.21 -0.53 -10.11
C VAL A 72 -0.63 -1.81 -10.13
N TYR A 73 -1.95 -1.68 -10.02
CA TYR A 73 -2.89 -2.81 -10.08
C TYR A 73 -2.72 -3.63 -11.36
N ARG A 74 -2.70 -2.99 -12.54
CA ARG A 74 -2.51 -3.69 -13.82
C ARG A 74 -1.19 -4.46 -13.89
N LYS A 75 -0.10 -3.85 -13.42
CA LYS A 75 1.21 -4.51 -13.36
C LYS A 75 1.18 -5.70 -12.40
N TRP A 76 0.65 -5.52 -11.19
CA TRP A 76 0.53 -6.59 -10.21
C TRP A 76 -0.37 -7.73 -10.66
N GLN A 77 -1.43 -7.44 -11.42
CA GLN A 77 -2.27 -8.45 -12.01
C GLN A 77 -1.49 -9.27 -13.06
N SER A 78 -0.77 -8.59 -13.97
CA SER A 78 0.08 -9.23 -14.98
C SER A 78 1.21 -10.08 -14.36
N ASP A 79 1.78 -9.64 -13.23
CA ASP A 79 2.88 -10.32 -12.56
C ASP A 79 2.41 -11.42 -11.58
N GLY A 80 1.10 -11.63 -11.46
CA GLY A 80 0.51 -12.57 -10.49
C GLY A 80 0.63 -12.15 -9.02
N ILE A 81 1.03 -10.91 -8.73
CA ILE A 81 1.11 -10.38 -7.37
C ILE A 81 -0.27 -10.31 -6.71
N ILE A 82 -1.32 -9.90 -7.44
CA ILE A 82 -2.70 -9.89 -6.91
C ILE A 82 -3.12 -11.29 -6.47
N ALA A 83 -2.90 -12.30 -7.31
CA ALA A 83 -3.19 -13.69 -6.96
C ALA A 83 -2.41 -14.16 -5.71
N ARG A 84 -1.17 -13.69 -5.53
CA ARG A 84 -0.38 -13.98 -4.32
C ARG A 84 -0.99 -13.33 -3.07
N ILE A 85 -1.53 -12.12 -3.18
CA ILE A 85 -2.24 -11.43 -2.10
C ILE A 85 -3.54 -12.18 -1.76
N GLU A 86 -4.32 -12.54 -2.77
CA GLU A 86 -5.62 -13.21 -2.63
C GLU A 86 -5.53 -14.60 -1.96
N ARG A 87 -4.40 -15.29 -2.10
CA ARG A 87 -4.12 -16.54 -1.36
C ARG A 87 -3.98 -16.33 0.16
N LYS A 88 -3.81 -15.09 0.62
CA LYS A 88 -3.59 -14.74 2.03
C LYS A 88 -4.74 -13.94 2.62
N LYS A 89 -5.23 -12.95 1.87
CA LYS A 89 -6.29 -12.04 2.29
C LYS A 89 -7.18 -11.71 1.12
N ARG A 90 -8.48 -11.54 1.39
CA ARG A 90 -9.42 -11.07 0.36
C ARG A 90 -8.98 -9.71 -0.15
N PHE A 91 -8.88 -9.57 -1.47
CA PHE A 91 -8.48 -8.32 -2.12
C PHE A 91 -9.73 -7.53 -2.52
N PHE A 92 -9.72 -6.24 -2.20
CA PHE A 92 -10.76 -5.30 -2.62
C PHE A 92 -10.11 -4.08 -3.25
N ARG A 93 -10.75 -3.54 -4.27
CA ARG A 93 -10.30 -2.33 -4.96
C ARG A 93 -11.48 -1.38 -5.06
N GLU A 94 -11.23 -0.11 -4.75
CA GLU A 94 -12.24 0.93 -4.81
C GLU A 94 -12.75 1.11 -6.25
N SER A 95 -14.07 1.14 -6.43
CA SER A 95 -14.70 1.45 -7.71
C SER A 95 -14.76 2.96 -7.90
N LYS A 96 -14.54 3.44 -9.14
CA LYS A 96 -14.68 4.87 -9.46
C LYS A 96 -16.09 5.42 -9.18
N GLU A 97 -17.10 4.55 -9.14
CA GLU A 97 -18.50 4.91 -8.93
C GLU A 97 -18.83 5.19 -7.46
N GLY A 98 -18.13 4.55 -6.52
CA GLY A 98 -18.32 4.81 -5.07
C GLY A 98 -17.88 6.21 -4.63
N ALA A 99 -16.93 6.82 -5.35
CA ALA A 99 -16.43 8.17 -5.06
C ALA A 99 -17.38 9.30 -5.48
N LEU A 100 -18.36 9.01 -6.36
CA LEU A 100 -19.36 9.97 -6.85
C LEU A 100 -20.69 9.92 -6.07
N ALA A 101 -20.90 8.90 -5.23
CA ALA A 101 -22.12 8.75 -4.43
C ALA A 101 -22.08 9.51 -3.10
N GLY A 102 -21.01 10.28 -2.84
CA GLY A 102 -20.80 11.05 -1.61
C GLY A 102 -20.72 12.56 -1.80
N SER A 103 -21.12 13.09 -2.96
CA SER A 103 -21.20 14.53 -3.26
C SER A 103 -22.64 15.00 -3.37
#